data_AF-A0A3C0J2G7-F1
#
_entry.id   AF-A0A3C0J2G7-F1
#
_cell.length_a   1.000
_cell.length_b   1.000
_cell.length_c   1.000
_cell.angle_alpha   90.00
_cell.angle_beta   90.00
_cell.angle_gamma   90.00
#
_symmetry.space_group_name_H-M   'P 1'
#
loop_
_entity.id
_entity.type
_entity.pdbx_description
1 polymer ?
#
loop_
_entity_poly.entity_id
_entity_poly.type
_entity_poly.pdbx_seq_one_letter_code
_entity_poly.pdbx_strand_id
1 'polypeptide(L)'
;MNACIRAVVRKALYHGIEVVGVRRGFHGLVAGDFMEMKSRTVGDILQRGGTILKSARSDEFKTEEGRAKALLQLRTCEIDGLVGIGG
;
A
#
# COMPACT_ATOMS: atom_id res chain seq x y z
N MET A 1 -3.71 12.24 2.79
CA MET A 1 -3.11 10.88 2.79
C MET A 1 -1.72 10.86 2.15
N ASN A 2 -1.49 11.57 1.03
CA ASN A 2 -0.18 11.62 0.37
C ASN A 2 1.00 12.00 1.31
N ALA A 3 0.79 12.96 2.21
CA ALA A 3 1.79 13.31 3.23
C ALA A 3 2.22 12.11 4.09
N CYS A 4 1.26 11.31 4.57
CA CYS A 4 1.51 10.10 5.35
C CYS A 4 2.24 9.04 4.52
N ILE A 5 1.79 8.78 3.29
CA ILE A 5 2.45 7.84 2.37
C ILE A 5 3.91 8.24 2.16
N ARG A 6 4.17 9.54 1.89
CA ARG A 6 5.53 10.06 1.74
C ARG A 6 6.38 9.86 2.99
N ALA A 7 5.81 10.12 4.17
CA ALA A 7 6.52 9.98 5.44
C ALA A 7 6.93 8.52 5.69
N VAL A 8 6.00 7.57 5.50
CA VAL A 8 6.25 6.13 5.66
C VAL A 8 7.33 5.67 4.68
N VAL A 9 7.17 5.96 3.39
CA VAL A 9 8.12 5.53 2.35
C VAL A 9 9.52 6.08 2.63
N ARG A 10 9.65 7.39 2.90
CA ARG A 10 10.97 7.99 3.14
C ARG A 10 11.62 7.45 4.41
N LYS A 11 10.84 7.20 5.47
CA LYS A 11 11.39 6.72 6.73
C LYS A 11 11.81 5.25 6.66
N ALA A 12 11.05 4.42 5.95
CA ALA A 12 11.41 3.02 5.70
C ALA A 12 12.68 2.92 4.83
N LEU A 13 12.72 3.66 3.71
CA LEU A 13 13.91 3.69 2.85
C LEU A 13 15.16 4.19 3.57
N TYR A 14 15.03 5.16 4.48
CA TYR A 14 16.15 5.63 5.33
C TYR A 14 16.75 4.52 6.20
N HIS A 15 15.92 3.57 6.63
CA HIS A 15 16.32 2.41 7.43
C HIS A 15 16.66 1.17 6.58
N GLY A 16 16.79 1.33 5.25
CA GLY A 16 17.09 0.22 4.34
C GLY A 16 15.93 -0.76 4.13
N ILE A 17 14.70 -0.36 4.46
CA ILE A 17 13.51 -1.19 4.28
C ILE A 17 12.90 -0.90 2.91
N GLU A 18 12.68 -1.95 2.13
CA GLU A 18 11.98 -1.88 0.84
C GLU A 18 10.49 -1.61 1.05
N VAL A 19 9.89 -0.85 0.14
CA VAL A 19 8.49 -0.43 0.28
C VAL A 19 7.74 -0.66 -1.02
N VAL A 20 6.58 -1.30 -0.91
CA VAL A 20 5.59 -1.41 -1.96
C VAL A 20 4.31 -0.69 -1.56
N GLY A 21 3.67 -0.05 -2.53
CA GLY A 21 2.38 0.61 -2.40
C GLY A 21 1.28 -0.30 -2.93
N VAL A 22 0.22 -0.48 -2.14
CA VAL A 22 -0.99 -1.19 -2.57
C VAL A 22 -1.95 -0.21 -3.22
N ARG A 23 -2.23 -0.38 -4.51
CA ARG A 23 -3.18 0.51 -5.21
C ARG A 23 -4.62 0.11 -4.87
N ARG A 24 -5.55 1.08 -4.81
CA ARG A 24 -6.98 0.84 -4.56
C ARG A 24 -7.28 0.11 -3.22
N GLY A 25 -6.41 0.26 -2.22
CA GLY A 25 -6.61 -0.26 -0.86
C GLY A 25 -6.77 -1.78 -0.83
N PHE A 26 -7.68 -2.29 0.01
CA PHE A 26 -7.89 -3.73 0.15
C PHE A 26 -8.33 -4.44 -1.13
N HIS A 27 -8.98 -3.74 -2.06
CA HIS A 27 -9.32 -4.32 -3.35
C HIS A 27 -8.05 -4.68 -4.14
N GLY A 28 -7.06 -3.79 -4.19
CA GLY A 28 -5.78 -4.10 -4.83
C GLY A 28 -4.94 -5.08 -4.02
N LEU A 29 -5.06 -5.11 -2.69
CA LEU A 29 -4.36 -6.11 -1.88
C LEU A 29 -4.79 -7.53 -2.27
N VAL A 30 -6.09 -7.76 -2.38
CA VAL A 30 -6.65 -9.05 -2.81
C VAL A 30 -6.25 -9.37 -4.26
N ALA A 31 -6.22 -8.36 -5.12
CA ALA A 31 -5.88 -8.50 -6.53
C ALA A 31 -4.36 -8.56 -6.82
N GLY A 32 -3.49 -8.36 -5.82
CA GLY A 32 -2.04 -8.29 -6.03
C GLY A 32 -1.56 -7.02 -6.77
N ASP A 33 -2.31 -5.92 -6.69
CA ASP A 33 -1.95 -4.66 -7.36
C ASP A 33 -0.94 -3.84 -6.54
N PHE A 34 0.31 -4.28 -6.61
CA PHE A 34 1.44 -3.65 -5.96
C PHE A 34 2.24 -2.75 -6.92
N MET A 35 2.82 -1.70 -6.36
CA MET A 35 3.73 -0.78 -7.05
C MET A 35 4.95 -0.53 -6.18
N GLU A 36 6.15 -0.69 -6.73
CA GLU A 36 7.39 -0.35 -6.03
C GLU A 36 7.42 1.14 -5.64
N MET A 37 7.81 1.42 -4.40
CA MET A 37 7.88 2.79 -3.86
C MET A 37 9.32 3.19 -3.58
N LYS A 38 9.79 4.23 -4.30
CA LYS A 38 11.13 4.80 -4.17
C LYS A 38 11.03 6.24 -3.71
N SER A 39 12.15 6.85 -3.29
CA SER A 39 12.18 8.28 -2.90
C SER A 39 11.57 9.19 -3.97
N ARG A 40 11.78 8.87 -5.25
CA ARG A 40 11.20 9.57 -6.41
C ARG A 40 9.69 9.37 -6.57
N THR A 41 9.13 8.21 -6.21
CA THR A 41 7.69 7.94 -6.41
C THR A 41 6.81 8.76 -5.48
N VAL A 42 7.39 9.23 -4.37
CA VAL A 42 6.77 10.14 -3.41
C VAL A 42 7.32 11.58 -3.51
N GLY A 43 7.97 11.93 -4.62
CA GLY A 43 8.30 13.31 -4.98
C GLY A 43 7.05 14.09 -5.38
N ASP A 44 6.96 15.35 -4.98
CA ASP A 44 5.89 16.28 -5.39
C ASP A 44 4.45 15.83 -5.13
N ILE A 45 4.24 14.95 -4.13
CA ILE A 45 2.89 14.52 -3.72
C ILE A 45 2.38 15.21 -2.45
N LEU A 46 3.24 15.94 -1.73
CA LEU A 46 2.93 16.51 -0.42
C LEU A 46 1.77 17.51 -0.48
N GLN A 47 1.79 18.34 -1.51
CA GLN A 47 0.81 19.39 -1.81
C GLN A 47 -0.44 18.86 -2.53
N ARG A 48 -0.46 17.58 -2.93
CA ARG A 48 -1.57 17.01 -3.71
C ARG A 48 -2.66 16.46 -2.80
N GLY A 49 -3.91 16.82 -3.09
CA GLY A 49 -5.08 16.21 -2.45
C GLY A 49 -5.23 14.70 -2.73
N GLY A 50 -6.05 14.04 -1.92
CA GLY A 50 -6.34 12.61 -2.05
C GLY A 50 -5.17 11.68 -1.71
N THR A 51 -5.07 10.57 -2.46
CA THR A 51 -4.02 9.55 -2.37
C THR A 51 -3.54 9.12 -3.76
N ILE A 52 -2.21 9.09 -3.96
CA ILE A 52 -1.59 8.58 -5.19
C ILE A 52 -1.84 7.09 -5.42
N LEU A 53 -2.08 6.34 -4.34
CA LEU A 53 -2.39 4.91 -4.41
C LEU A 53 -3.86 4.65 -4.73
N LYS A 54 -4.72 5.68 -4.77
CA LYS A 54 -6.19 5.55 -4.86
C LYS A 54 -6.78 4.76 -3.68
N SER A 55 -8.10 4.66 -3.63
CA SER A 55 -8.82 3.90 -2.62
C SER A 55 -10.07 3.29 -3.26
N ALA A 56 -10.41 2.07 -2.89
CA ALA A 56 -11.66 1.41 -3.27
C ALA A 56 -12.21 0.61 -2.08
N ARG A 57 -13.54 0.48 -2.01
CA ARG A 57 -14.18 -0.47 -1.09
C ARG A 57 -13.93 -1.89 -1.62
N SER A 58 -13.83 -2.86 -0.71
CA SER A 58 -13.66 -4.27 -1.05
C SER A 58 -14.55 -5.09 -0.14
N ASP A 59 -15.67 -5.58 -0.68
CA ASP A 59 -16.53 -6.52 0.05
C ASP A 59 -15.90 -7.91 0.11
N GLU A 60 -15.12 -8.28 -0.91
CA GLU A 60 -14.35 -9.53 -0.91
C GLU A 60 -13.40 -9.60 0.29
N PHE A 61 -12.74 -8.51 0.65
CA PHE A 61 -11.84 -8.50 1.81
C PHE A 61 -12.57 -8.71 3.16
N LYS A 62 -13.90 -8.54 3.21
CA LYS A 62 -14.69 -8.84 4.41
C LYS A 62 -14.89 -10.35 4.61
N THR A 63 -14.76 -11.15 3.55
CA THR A 63 -14.91 -12.61 3.63
C THR A 63 -13.59 -13.26 4.05
N GLU A 64 -13.67 -14.50 4.52
CA GLU A 64 -12.49 -15.26 4.92
C GLU A 64 -11.62 -15.64 3.71
N GLU A 65 -12.26 -15.98 2.59
CA GLU A 65 -11.60 -16.31 1.33
C GLU A 65 -10.83 -15.11 0.76
N GLY A 66 -11.42 -13.91 0.80
CA GLY A 66 -10.74 -12.69 0.35
C GLY A 66 -9.52 -12.36 1.22
N ARG A 67 -9.61 -12.55 2.54
CA ARG A 67 -8.44 -12.40 3.43
C ARG A 67 -7.37 -13.45 3.17
N ALA A 68 -7.75 -14.71 2.91
CA ALA A 68 -6.82 -15.76 2.55
C ALA A 68 -6.08 -15.44 1.25
N LYS A 69 -6.77 -14.91 0.23
CA LYS A 69 -6.15 -14.43 -1.01
C LYS A 69 -5.18 -13.27 -0.76
N ALA A 70 -5.60 -12.26 0.01
CA ALA A 70 -4.72 -11.15 0.38
C ALA A 70 -3.46 -11.61 1.12
N LEU A 71 -3.59 -12.57 2.05
CA LEU A 71 -2.45 -13.16 2.76
C LEU A 71 -1.52 -13.90 1.81
N LEU A 72 -2.06 -14.63 0.84
CA LEU A 72 -1.26 -15.29 -0.20
C LEU A 72 -0.47 -14.27 -1.01
N GLN A 73 -1.10 -13.16 -1.43
CA GLN A 73 -0.41 -12.08 -2.16
C GLN A 73 0.73 -11.48 -1.35
N LEU A 74 0.51 -11.19 -0.06
CA LEU A 74 1.56 -10.69 0.83
C LEU A 74 2.73 -11.68 0.93
N ARG A 75 2.46 -12.98 1.05
CA ARG A 75 3.50 -14.02 1.11
C ARG A 75 4.25 -14.18 -0.21
N THR A 76 3.55 -14.18 -1.34
CA THR A 76 4.18 -14.30 -2.67
C THR A 76 5.08 -13.12 -2.99
N CYS A 77 4.75 -11.92 -2.50
CA CYS A 77 5.57 -10.73 -2.66
C CYS A 77 6.55 -10.48 -1.50
N GLU A 78 6.69 -11.44 -0.57
CA GLU A 78 7.60 -11.37 0.57
C GLU A 78 7.40 -10.09 1.43
N ILE A 79 6.13 -9.70 1.65
CA ILE A 79 5.77 -8.52 2.43
C ILE A 79 5.56 -8.91 3.89
N ASP A 80 6.47 -8.46 4.76
CA ASP A 80 6.44 -8.77 6.20
C ASP A 80 5.52 -7.87 7.03
N GLY A 81 5.19 -6.68 6.52
CA GLY A 81 4.47 -5.66 7.28
C GLY A 81 3.55 -4.81 6.41
N LEU A 82 2.44 -4.37 7.00
CA LEU A 82 1.44 -3.54 6.32
C LEU A 82 1.11 -2.29 7.14
N VAL A 83 1.14 -1.11 6.50
CA VAL A 83 0.70 0.15 7.10
C VAL A 83 -0.64 0.57 6.49
N GLY A 84 -1.72 0.44 7.28
CA GLY A 84 -3.05 0.91 6.88
C GLY A 84 -3.21 2.42 7.07
N ILE A 85 -3.51 3.17 6.01
CA ILE A 85 -3.79 4.61 6.07
C ILE A 85 -5.23 4.85 5.59
N GLY A 86 -6.13 5.07 6.53
CA GLY A 86 -7.55 5.22 6.26
C GLY A 86 -8.33 5.52 7.54
N GLY A 87 -9.65 5.50 7.42
CA GLY A 87 -10.59 5.52 8.53
C GLY A 87 -11.71 4.51 8.29
#